data_AF-A0A7S9NFR4-F1
#
_entry.id   AF-A0A7S9NFR4-F1
#
_cell.length_a   1.000
_cell.length_b   1.000
_cell.length_c   1.000
_cell.angle_alpha   90.00
_cell.angle_beta   90.00
_cell.angle_gamma   90.00
#
_symmetry.space_group_name_H-M   'P 1'
#
loop_
_entity.id
_entity.type
_entity.pdbx_description
1 polymer ?
#
loop_
_entity_poly.entity_id
_entity_poly.type
_entity_poly.pdbx_seq_one_letter_code
_entity_poly.pdbx_strand_id
1 'polypeptide(L)'
;MKKIIYEENGITKIITPTKEALDIFSIEQIAKNDLPKDTEYKILDEYEANKLLAPKIDEKAKQLAEIEAEITECENHIKHALIIGNNAVLENLRAELKELIVQREELRK
;
A
#
# COMPACT_ATOMS: atom_id res chain seq x y z
N MET A 1 3.02 22.13 5.99
CA MET A 1 1.58 22.36 6.30
C MET A 1 1.11 21.27 7.26
N LYS A 2 0.05 21.47 8.05
CA LYS A 2 -0.49 20.40 8.90
C LYS A 2 -1.27 19.40 8.04
N LYS A 3 -1.18 18.11 8.35
CA LYS A 3 -1.87 16.99 7.71
C LYS A 3 -2.77 16.31 8.74
N ILE A 4 -3.91 15.80 8.29
CA ILE A 4 -4.81 14.98 9.10
C ILE A 4 -4.57 13.52 8.70
N ILE A 5 -4.20 12.68 9.66
CA ILE A 5 -3.95 11.25 9.45
C ILE A 5 -4.97 10.46 10.25
N TYR A 6 -5.60 9.48 9.62
CA TYR A 6 -6.53 8.55 10.27
C TYR A 6 -6.39 7.14 9.68
N GLU A 7 -6.87 6.14 10.40
CA GLU A 7 -6.92 4.76 9.94
C GLU A 7 -8.37 4.41 9.57
N GLU A 8 -8.57 3.82 8.40
CA GLU A 8 -9.87 3.30 7.99
C GLU A 8 -9.68 1.91 7.38
N ASN A 9 -10.31 0.89 7.97
CA ASN A 9 -10.18 -0.50 7.56
C ASN A 9 -8.72 -1.00 7.48
N GLY A 10 -7.86 -0.53 8.38
CA GLY A 10 -6.43 -0.88 8.40
C GLY A 10 -5.57 -0.13 7.36
N ILE A 11 -6.17 0.81 6.63
CA ILE A 11 -5.47 1.64 5.64
C ILE A 11 -5.27 3.04 6.25
N THR A 12 -4.02 3.47 6.29
CA THR A 12 -3.68 4.84 6.71
C THR A 12 -4.05 5.83 5.62
N LYS A 13 -4.98 6.72 5.91
CA LYS A 13 -5.41 7.79 5.02
C LYS A 13 -4.89 9.13 5.49
N ILE A 14 -4.57 9.99 4.53
CA ILE A 14 -3.97 11.31 4.76
C ILE A 14 -4.79 12.35 4.02
N ILE A 15 -5.24 13.36 4.75
CA ILE A 15 -5.84 14.57 4.18
C ILE A 15 -4.82 15.69 4.33
N THR A 16 -4.50 16.35 3.22
CA THR A 16 -3.65 17.54 3.21
C THR A 16 -4.54 18.74 2.89
N PRO A 17 -4.99 19.51 3.90
CA PRO A 17 -5.81 20.69 3.68
C PRO A 17 -5.12 21.70 2.77
N THR A 18 -5.86 22.27 1.82
CA THR A 18 -5.35 23.37 0.99
C THR A 18 -5.27 24.66 1.80
N LYS A 19 -4.50 25.64 1.32
CA LYS A 19 -4.45 26.96 1.94
C LYS A 19 -5.83 27.63 1.94
N GLU A 20 -6.57 27.57 0.83
CA GLU A 20 -7.90 28.19 0.78
C GLU A 20 -8.87 27.55 1.77
N ALA A 21 -8.80 26.23 1.95
CA ALA A 21 -9.64 25.53 2.94
C ALA A 21 -9.29 25.96 4.37
N LEU A 22 -8.00 26.14 4.68
CA LEU A 22 -7.54 26.59 6.00
C LEU A 22 -7.86 28.07 6.30
N ASP A 23 -8.02 28.90 5.26
CA ASP A 23 -8.43 30.30 5.39
C ASP A 23 -9.92 30.43 5.75
N ILE A 24 -10.74 29.44 5.39
CA ILE A 24 -12.20 29.42 5.62
C ILE A 24 -12.56 28.58 6.85
N PHE A 25 -11.90 27.43 7.03
CA PHE A 25 -12.19 26.46 8.07
C PHE A 25 -10.93 26.12 8.88
N SER A 26 -11.09 25.94 10.20
CA SER A 26 -10.04 25.35 11.01
C SER A 26 -9.78 23.90 10.62
N ILE A 27 -8.56 23.42 10.84
CA ILE A 27 -8.18 22.04 10.51
C ILE A 27 -9.03 21.01 11.28
N GLU A 28 -9.49 21.35 12.48
CA GLU A 28 -10.41 20.52 13.27
C GLU A 28 -11.82 20.48 12.67
N GLN A 29 -12.30 21.57 12.05
CA GLN A 29 -13.58 21.57 11.33
C GLN A 29 -13.50 20.75 10.05
N ILE A 30 -12.40 20.86 9.31
CA ILE A 30 -12.14 20.03 8.12
C ILE A 30 -12.15 18.55 8.53
N ALA A 31 -11.46 18.20 9.61
CA ALA A 31 -11.46 16.82 10.10
C ALA A 31 -12.87 16.31 10.44
N LYS A 32 -13.68 17.10 11.16
CA LYS A 32 -15.05 16.69 11.54
C LYS A 32 -16.01 16.56 10.35
N ASN A 33 -15.79 17.33 9.30
CA ASN A 33 -16.66 17.30 8.11
C ASN A 33 -16.28 16.18 7.15
N ASP A 34 -14.98 15.92 6.99
CA ASP A 34 -14.47 14.99 5.98
C ASP A 34 -14.29 13.56 6.52
N LEU A 35 -14.14 13.37 7.84
CA LEU A 35 -13.98 12.05 8.43
C LEU A 35 -15.33 11.43 8.83
N PRO A 36 -15.45 10.09 8.75
CA PRO A 36 -16.60 9.38 9.31
C PRO A 36 -16.75 9.65 10.82
N LYS A 37 -18.00 9.59 11.31
CA LYS A 37 -18.28 9.72 12.75
C LYS A 37 -17.48 8.70 13.56
N ASP A 38 -17.01 9.12 14.72
CA ASP A 38 -16.21 8.32 15.66
C ASP A 38 -14.86 7.84 15.12
N THR A 39 -14.33 8.49 14.07
CA THR A 39 -12.99 8.20 13.56
C THR A 39 -11.93 8.91 14.40
N GLU A 40 -10.98 8.15 14.95
CA GLU A 40 -9.80 8.71 15.58
C GLU A 40 -8.84 9.27 14.52
N TYR A 41 -8.38 10.51 14.71
CA TYR A 41 -7.44 11.15 13.81
C TYR A 41 -6.33 11.89 14.57
N LYS A 42 -5.20 12.07 13.90
CA LYS A 42 -4.06 12.84 14.39
C LYS A 42 -3.80 13.99 13.43
N ILE A 43 -3.66 15.20 13.97
CA ILE A 43 -3.19 16.35 13.21
C ILE A 43 -1.69 16.47 13.47
N LEU A 44 -0.90 16.30 12.43
CA LEU A 44 0.56 16.32 12.50
C LEU A 44 1.10 17.37 11.54
N ASP A 45 2.27 17.91 11.82
CA ASP A 45 2.98 18.66 10.78
C ASP A 45 3.56 17.71 9.72
N GLU A 46 4.15 18.29 8.68
CA GLU A 46 4.70 17.51 7.57
C GLU A 46 5.87 16.61 7.99
N TYR A 47 6.71 17.07 8.92
CA TYR A 47 7.86 16.31 9.42
C TYR A 47 7.39 15.14 10.28
N GLU A 48 6.47 15.38 11.22
CA GLU A 48 5.88 14.37 12.08
C GLU A 48 5.09 13.31 11.27
N ALA A 49 4.31 13.76 10.29
CA ALA A 49 3.60 12.88 9.37
C ALA A 49 4.58 11.98 8.60
N ASN A 50 5.63 12.56 8.02
CA ASN A 50 6.62 11.80 7.28
C ASN A 50 7.36 10.80 8.18
N LYS A 51 7.68 11.18 9.42
CA LYS A 51 8.33 10.29 10.40
C LYS A 51 7.43 9.11 10.79
N LEU A 52 6.12 9.34 10.91
CA LEU A 52 5.15 8.27 11.21
C LEU A 52 4.92 7.34 10.02
N LEU A 53 5.01 7.86 8.79
CA LEU A 53 4.74 7.10 7.56
C LEU A 53 5.97 6.38 7.01
N ALA A 54 7.18 6.92 7.22
CA ALA A 54 8.44 6.33 6.75
C ALA A 54 8.59 4.83 7.06
N PRO A 55 8.38 4.34 8.30
CA PRO A 55 8.51 2.90 8.58
C PRO A 55 7.46 2.06 7.82
N LYS A 56 6.23 2.56 7.66
CA LYS A 56 5.18 1.85 6.91
C LYS A 56 5.50 1.76 5.42
N ILE A 57 6.09 2.80 4.85
CA ILE A 57 6.54 2.82 3.45
C ILE A 57 7.68 1.81 3.26
N ASP A 58 8.62 1.75 4.21
CA ASP A 58 9.75 0.81 4.16
C ASP A 58 9.28 -0.65 4.24
N GLU A 59 8.34 -0.97 5.13
CA GLU A 59 7.73 -2.30 5.21
C GLU A 59 6.99 -2.69 3.91
N LYS A 60 6.20 -1.77 3.35
CA LYS A 60 5.52 -1.97 2.07
C LYS A 60 6.51 -2.21 0.92
N ALA A 61 7.60 -1.45 0.89
CA ALA A 61 8.66 -1.62 -0.11
C ALA A 61 9.37 -2.97 0.03
N LYS A 62 9.63 -3.41 1.27
CA LYS A 62 10.21 -4.72 1.55
C LYS A 62 9.31 -5.86 1.11
N GLN A 63 8.02 -5.81 1.43
CA GLN A 63 7.03 -6.80 1.00
C GLN A 63 6.91 -6.84 -0.53
N LEU A 64 6.93 -5.69 -1.22
CA LEU A 64 6.96 -5.65 -2.68
C LEU A 64 8.21 -6.31 -3.25
N ALA A 65 9.38 -6.04 -2.67
CA ALA A 65 10.64 -6.64 -3.12
C ALA A 65 10.66 -8.17 -2.93
N GLU A 66 10.06 -8.68 -1.85
CA GLU A 66 9.90 -10.12 -1.59
C GLU A 66 8.99 -10.78 -2.63
N ILE A 67 7.81 -10.21 -2.89
CA ILE A 67 6.89 -10.72 -3.92
C ILE A 67 7.53 -10.65 -5.31
N GLU A 68 8.30 -9.60 -5.63
CA GLU A 68 9.02 -9.50 -6.91
C GLU A 68 10.13 -10.57 -7.04
N ALA A 69 10.79 -10.94 -5.94
CA ALA A 69 11.75 -12.04 -5.92
C ALA A 69 11.06 -13.39 -6.14
N GLU A 70 9.93 -13.65 -5.46
CA GLU A 70 9.12 -14.86 -5.63
C GLU A 70 8.59 -15.00 -7.06
N ILE A 71 8.11 -13.91 -7.66
CA ILE A 71 7.70 -13.89 -9.08
C ILE A 71 8.86 -14.29 -9.99
N THR A 72 10.05 -13.72 -9.76
CA THR A 72 11.24 -14.01 -10.57
C THR A 72 11.65 -15.47 -10.46
N GLU A 73 11.60 -16.05 -9.25
CA GLU A 73 11.86 -17.46 -9.02
C GLU A 73 10.83 -18.36 -9.72
N CYS A 74 9.54 -18.05 -9.56
CA CYS A 74 8.44 -18.78 -10.20
C CYS A 74 8.55 -18.75 -11.74
N GLU A 75 8.88 -17.59 -12.33
CA GLU A 75 9.13 -17.48 -13.77
C GLU A 75 10.29 -18.36 -14.24
N ASN A 76 11.35 -18.49 -13.44
CA ASN A 76 12.47 -19.38 -13.76
C ASN A 76 12.07 -20.85 -13.66
N HIS A 77 11.26 -21.23 -12.66
CA HIS A 77 10.68 -22.57 -12.58
C HIS A 77 9.80 -22.89 -13.79
N ILE A 78 8.99 -21.93 -14.26
CA ILE A 78 8.17 -22.07 -15.46
C ILE A 78 9.05 -22.30 -16.70
N LYS A 79 10.13 -21.52 -16.86
CA LYS A 79 11.10 -21.70 -17.96
C LYS A 79 11.71 -23.10 -17.92
N HIS A 80 12.16 -23.57 -16.76
CA HIS A 80 12.71 -24.92 -16.61
C HIS A 80 11.67 -26.00 -16.93
N ALA A 81 10.45 -25.88 -16.43
CA ALA A 81 9.36 -26.83 -16.69
C ALA A 81 9.03 -26.92 -18.19
N LEU A 82 9.04 -25.79 -18.91
CA LEU A 82 8.88 -25.74 -20.37
C LEU A 82 10.02 -26.45 -21.11
N ILE A 83 11.27 -26.23 -20.69
CA ILE A 83 12.45 -26.83 -21.32
C ILE A 83 12.40 -28.36 -21.20
N ILE A 84 12.01 -28.89 -20.03
CA ILE A 84 11.95 -30.33 -19.77
C ILE A 84 10.61 -30.98 -20.20
N GLY A 85 9.63 -30.18 -20.64
CA GLY A 85 8.31 -30.64 -21.06
C GLY A 85 7.42 -31.16 -19.92
N ASN A 86 7.60 -30.69 -18.68
CA ASN A 86 6.80 -31.11 -17.54
C ASN A 86 5.50 -30.29 -17.42
N ASN A 87 4.48 -30.70 -18.18
CA ASN A 87 3.20 -30.00 -18.25
C ASN A 87 2.41 -30.01 -16.94
N ALA A 88 2.53 -31.05 -16.10
CA ALA A 88 1.80 -31.15 -14.84
C ALA A 88 2.25 -30.09 -13.82
N VAL A 89 3.56 -29.84 -13.74
CA VAL A 89 4.13 -28.81 -12.86
C VAL A 89 3.90 -27.41 -13.43
N LEU A 90 3.90 -27.27 -14.76
CA LEU A 90 3.71 -26.00 -15.45
C LEU A 90 2.35 -25.34 -15.15
N GLU A 91 1.28 -26.13 -15.02
CA GLU A 91 -0.05 -25.63 -14.70
C GLU A 91 -0.09 -25.00 -13.29
N ASN A 92 0.48 -25.71 -12.30
CA ASN A 92 0.55 -25.21 -10.92
C ASN A 92 1.39 -23.94 -10.82
N LEU A 93 2.56 -23.90 -11.45
CA LEU A 93 3.42 -22.71 -11.44
C LEU A 93 2.77 -21.49 -12.09
N ARG A 94 1.95 -21.69 -13.14
CA ARG A 94 1.18 -20.60 -13.75
C ARG A 94 0.08 -20.07 -12.85
N ALA A 95 -0.57 -20.93 -12.08
CA ALA A 95 -1.55 -20.52 -11.08
C ALA A 95 -0.88 -19.70 -9.97
N GLU A 96 0.24 -20.19 -9.43
CA GLU A 96 1.04 -19.52 -8.41
C GLU A 96 1.54 -18.14 -8.91
N LEU A 97 2.12 -18.06 -10.10
CA LEU A 97 2.54 -16.79 -10.70
C LEU A 97 1.38 -15.79 -10.81
N LYS A 98 0.18 -16.25 -11.18
CA LYS A 98 -1.00 -15.39 -11.28
C LYS A 98 -1.40 -14.85 -9.90
N GLU A 99 -1.37 -15.66 -8.87
CA GLU A 99 -1.66 -15.24 -7.49
C GLU A 99 -0.63 -14.23 -6.99
N LEU A 100 0.67 -14.47 -7.21
CA LEU A 100 1.73 -13.53 -6.84
C LEU A 100 1.59 -12.17 -7.55
N ILE A 101 1.20 -12.16 -8.83
CA ILE A 101 0.90 -10.93 -9.56
C ILE A 101 -0.27 -10.19 -8.92
N VAL A 102 -1.35 -10.89 -8.53
CA VAL A 102 -2.50 -10.26 -7.86
C VAL A 102 -2.07 -9.65 -6.51
N GLN A 103 -1.33 -10.40 -5.69
CA GLN A 103 -0.81 -9.90 -4.40
C GLN A 103 0.06 -8.66 -4.59
N ARG A 104 0.94 -8.64 -5.59
CA ARG A 104 1.76 -7.46 -5.92
C ARG A 104 0.91 -6.25 -6.29
N GLU A 105 -0.11 -6.44 -7.14
CA GLU A 105 -0.98 -5.33 -7.57
C GLU A 105 -1.90 -4.84 -6.44
N GLU A 106 -2.34 -5.73 -5.54
CA GLU A 106 -3.07 -5.35 -4.33
C GLU A 106 -2.19 -4.54 -3.38
N LEU A 107 -0.94 -4.96 -3.20
CA LEU A 107 0.02 -4.24 -2.40
C LEU A 107 0.39 -2.90 -3.04
N ARG A 108 0.34 -2.73 -4.37
CA ARG A 108 0.60 -1.43 -5.03
C ARG A 108 -0.56 -0.43 -4.93
N LYS A 109 -1.78 -0.89 -4.65
CA LYS A 109 -2.93 -0.01 -4.39
C LYS A 109 -2.77 0.73 -3.06
#